data_AF-A0A5U8SXU9-F1
#
_entry.id   AF-A0A5U8SXU9-F1
#
_cell.length_a   1.000
_cell.length_b   1.000
_cell.length_c   1.000
_cell.angle_alpha   90.00
_cell.angle_beta   90.00
_cell.angle_gamma   90.00
#
_symmetry.space_group_name_H-M   'P 1'
#
loop_
_entity.id
_entity.type
_entity.pdbx_description
1 polymer ?
#
loop_
_entity_poly.entity_id
_entity_poly.type
_entity_poly.pdbx_seq_one_letter_code
_entity_poly.pdbx_strand_id
1 'polypeptide(L)' 'PVVSTSANLSGLEPCRTTDEVNAQFNGRIPVVDGLVGGRKNPSEIRDVLTGQLYRQG' A
#
# COMPACT_ATOMS: atom_id res chain seq x y z
N PRO A 1 11.16 6.25 12.16
CA PRO A 1 10.31 5.13 11.67
C PRO A 1 9.09 5.72 10.96
N VAL A 2 8.56 5.05 9.92
CA VAL A 2 7.38 5.50 9.16
C VAL A 2 6.31 4.43 9.25
N VAL A 3 5.08 4.83 9.58
CA VAL A 3 3.92 3.93 9.51
C VAL A 3 3.55 3.76 8.04
N SER A 4 3.50 2.52 7.56
CA SER A 4 3.23 2.20 6.16
C SER A 4 1.92 1.43 6.02
N THR A 5 1.06 1.91 5.14
CA THR A 5 -0.22 1.31 4.76
C THR A 5 -0.38 1.38 3.24
N SER A 6 -1.32 0.63 2.68
CA SER A 6 -1.71 0.81 1.28
C SER A 6 -2.26 2.21 1.03
N ALA A 7 -1.93 2.79 -0.12
CA ALA A 7 -2.39 4.12 -0.53
C ALA A 7 -3.81 4.02 -1.12
N ASN A 8 -4.82 3.99 -0.28
CA ASN A 8 -6.24 4.00 -0.67
C ASN A 8 -7.14 4.53 0.43
N LEU A 9 -8.30 5.04 0.01
CA LEU A 9 -9.44 5.16 0.93
C LEU A 9 -10.00 3.75 1.23
N SER A 10 -10.52 3.57 2.44
CA SER A 10 -11.07 2.28 2.86
C SER A 10 -12.16 1.79 1.88
N GLY A 11 -12.04 0.53 1.46
CA GLY A 11 -12.95 -0.09 0.50
C GLY A 11 -12.61 0.14 -0.98
N LEU A 12 -11.62 0.98 -1.29
CA LEU A 12 -11.12 1.17 -2.66
C LEU A 12 -9.86 0.35 -2.91
N GLU A 13 -9.59 0.07 -4.19
CA GLU A 13 -8.35 -0.55 -4.62
C GLU A 13 -7.13 0.33 -4.30
N PRO A 14 -5.99 -0.26 -3.95
CA PRO A 14 -4.77 0.47 -3.62
C PRO A 14 -4.12 1.10 -4.85
N CYS A 15 -3.76 2.38 -4.74
CA CYS A 15 -3.12 3.13 -5.82
C CYS A 15 -1.72 2.56 -6.17
N ARG A 16 -1.32 2.70 -7.43
CA ARG A 16 -0.03 2.29 -8.01
C ARG A 16 0.65 3.40 -8.79
N THR A 17 -0.06 4.48 -9.10
CA THR A 17 0.46 5.67 -9.78
C THR A 17 0.07 6.93 -9.02
N THR A 18 0.83 8.01 -9.24
CA THR A 18 0.52 9.34 -8.67
C THR A 18 -0.85 9.84 -9.15
N ASP A 19 -1.25 9.53 -10.39
CA ASP A 19 -2.56 9.90 -10.94
C ASP A 19 -3.70 9.21 -10.20
N GLU A 20 -3.56 7.93 -9.85
CA GLU A 20 -4.56 7.21 -9.05
C GLU A 20 -4.68 7.80 -7.64
N VAL A 21 -3.55 8.20 -7.02
CA VAL A 21 -3.57 8.87 -5.72
C VAL A 21 -4.30 10.20 -5.83
N ASN A 22 -4.00 11.00 -6.86
CA ASN A 22 -4.69 12.27 -7.08
C ASN A 22 -6.19 12.07 -7.34
N ALA A 23 -6.59 11.02 -8.07
CA ALA A 23 -7.98 10.70 -8.33
C ALA A 23 -8.74 10.29 -7.06
N GLN A 24 -8.16 9.44 -6.20
CA GLN A 24 -8.83 8.99 -4.97
C GLN A 24 -8.81 10.06 -3.86
N PHE A 25 -7.67 10.71 -3.65
CA PHE A 25 -7.46 11.63 -2.53
C PHE A 25 -7.72 13.09 -2.90
N ASN A 26 -8.04 13.39 -4.17
CA ASN A 26 -8.37 14.72 -4.67
C ASN A 26 -7.33 15.78 -4.29
N GLY A 27 -6.04 15.43 -4.40
CA GLY A 27 -4.92 16.31 -4.07
C GLY A 27 -4.82 16.73 -2.60
N ARG A 28 -5.53 16.07 -1.67
CA ARG A 28 -5.57 16.44 -0.25
C ARG A 28 -4.35 15.98 0.55
N ILE A 29 -3.50 15.15 -0.04
CA ILE A 29 -2.29 14.61 0.59
C ILE A 29 -1.07 14.85 -0.30
N PRO A 30 0.11 15.11 0.30
CA PRO A 30 1.35 15.17 -0.47
C PRO A 30 1.72 13.78 -1.00
N VAL A 31 2.28 13.73 -2.21
CA VAL A 31 2.70 12.50 -2.88
C VAL A 31 4.17 12.60 -3.25
N VAL A 32 4.94 11.55 -2.96
CA VAL A 32 6.31 11.39 -3.47
C VAL A 32 6.21 10.56 -4.74
N ASP A 33 6.50 11.18 -5.89
CA ASP A 33 6.38 10.53 -7.19
C ASP A 33 7.51 9.51 -7.44
N GLY A 34 7.18 8.42 -8.12
CA GLY A 34 8.12 7.34 -8.42
C GLY A 34 7.45 6.06 -8.90
N LEU A 35 8.24 5.18 -9.54
CA LEU A 35 7.76 3.89 -10.02
C LEU A 35 7.65 2.86 -8.88
N VAL A 36 6.56 2.10 -8.87
CA VAL A 36 6.37 0.98 -7.95
C VAL A 36 6.93 -0.33 -8.53
N GLY A 37 7.38 -1.23 -7.66
CA GLY A 37 7.99 -2.51 -8.05
C GLY A 37 7.05 -3.59 -8.61
N GLY A 38 5.82 -3.24 -8.99
CA GLY A 38 4.90 -4.15 -9.69
C GLY A 38 4.29 -5.29 -8.88
N ARG A 39 4.50 -5.36 -7.56
CA ARG A 39 3.81 -6.35 -6.71
C ARG A 39 2.30 -6.11 -6.74
N LYS A 40 1.55 -7.16 -7.06
CA LYS A 40 0.08 -7.11 -7.11
C LYS A 40 -0.53 -7.18 -5.72
N ASN A 41 0.01 -8.05 -4.88
CA ASN A 41 -0.48 -8.32 -3.54
C ASN A 41 0.22 -7.45 -2.47
N PRO A 42 -0.43 -7.24 -1.30
CA PRO A 42 0.20 -6.61 -0.13
C PRO A 42 1.41 -7.41 0.38
N SER A 43 2.20 -6.84 1.29
CA SER A 43 3.30 -7.59 1.91
C SER A 43 2.81 -8.76 2.76
N GLU A 44 3.60 -9.82 2.79
CA GLU A 44 3.38 -10.96 3.67
C GLU A 44 3.56 -10.55 5.14
N ILE A 45 2.72 -11.10 6.03
CA ILE A 45 2.84 -10.91 7.48
C ILE A 45 2.95 -12.29 8.13
N ARG A 46 4.06 -12.52 8.82
CA ARG A 46 4.32 -13.73 9.59
C ARG A 46 4.62 -13.40 11.05
N ASP A 47 4.21 -14.30 11.93
CA ASP A 47 4.71 -14.34 13.30
C ASP A 47 6.19 -14.71 13.30
N VAL A 48 7.03 -13.91 13.96
CA VAL A 48 8.49 -14.11 13.96
C VAL A 48 8.94 -15.30 14.82
N LEU A 49 8.17 -15.67 15.84
CA LEU A 49 8.53 -16.73 16.79
C LEU A 49 8.09 -18.10 16.30
N THR A 50 6.91 -18.18 15.68
CA THR A 50 6.26 -19.44 15.26
C THR A 50 6.30 -19.67 13.76
N GLY A 51 6.57 -18.62 12.96
CA GLY A 51 6.49 -18.67 11.51
C GLY A 51 5.06 -18.70 10.96
N GLN A 52 4.04 -18.59 11.83
CA GLN A 52 2.64 -18.60 11.43
C GLN A 52 2.35 -17.49 10.42
N LEU A 53 1.73 -17.84 9.30
CA LEU A 53 1.31 -16.89 8.28
C LEU A 53 -0.03 -16.25 8.67
N TYR A 54 -0.03 -14.93 8.89
CA TYR A 54 -1.25 -14.16 9.14
C TYR A 54 -1.83 -13.57 7.85
N ARG A 55 -0.97 -13.19 6.91
CA ARG A 55 -1.39 -12.67 5.61
C ARG A 55 -0.41 -13.09 4.54
N GLN A 56 -0.91 -13.74 3.50
CA GLN A 56 -0.15 -14.02 2.29
C GLN A 56 -0.03 -12.75 1.44
N GLY A 57 1.16 -12.54 0.88
CA GLY A 57 1.43 -11.44 -0.04
C GLY A 57 1.64 -11.86 -1.48
#